data_AF-A0A959KZA9-F1
#
_entry.id   AF-A0A959KZA9-F1
#
_cell.length_a   1.000
_cell.length_b   1.000
_cell.length_c   1.000
_cell.angle_alpha   90.00
_cell.angle_beta   90.00
_cell.angle_gamma   90.00
#
_symmetry.space_group_name_H-M   'P 1'
#
loop_
_entity.id
_entity.type
_entity.pdbx_description
1 polymer ?
#
loop_
_entity_poly.entity_id
_entity_poly.type
_entity_poly.pdbx_seq_one_letter_code
_entity_poly.pdbx_strand_id
1 'polypeptide(L)'
;ALYFIMDPKMIELGLIPSQEAAKAEYDNFISNGLLKQLRRLQPGEDIEEAHMRNRALISSWAYEKGLPDNVIEKVQRDGKTYYNINDYDKLRSIFGDLLRELQRIKSQGDFEAGKELVETYGVKVDSLTHAEVLQRVQKLEIPPYTGFVNPELVPVTDASGEIIDIKVTYPDNFEEQMLKYDHNFSFL
;
A
#
# COMPACT_ATOMS: atom_id res chain seq x y z
N ALA A 1 12.01 -3.40 0.58
CA ALA A 1 11.15 -4.58 0.28
C ALA A 1 11.14 -4.89 -1.22
N LEU A 2 10.69 -3.95 -2.06
CA LEU A 2 10.57 -4.16 -3.52
C LEU A 2 11.86 -4.68 -4.18
N TYR A 3 13.03 -4.14 -3.87
CA TYR A 3 14.29 -4.63 -4.43
C TYR A 3 14.58 -6.12 -4.12
N PHE A 4 14.22 -6.58 -2.92
CA PHE A 4 14.52 -7.94 -2.45
C PHE A 4 13.46 -8.97 -2.82
N ILE A 5 12.19 -8.59 -3.01
CA ILE A 5 11.13 -9.58 -3.29
C ILE A 5 11.35 -10.33 -4.61
N MET A 6 12.02 -9.70 -5.57
CA MET A 6 12.44 -10.31 -6.84
C MET A 6 13.76 -11.10 -6.74
N ASP A 7 14.37 -11.22 -5.57
CA ASP A 7 15.59 -11.99 -5.40
C ASP A 7 15.30 -13.50 -5.42
N PRO A 8 16.03 -14.32 -6.21
CA PRO A 8 15.89 -15.78 -6.19
C PRO A 8 16.01 -16.40 -4.79
N LYS A 9 16.73 -15.74 -3.86
CA LYS A 9 16.85 -16.15 -2.48
C LYS A 9 15.51 -16.21 -1.75
N MET A 10 14.51 -15.42 -2.15
CA MET A 10 13.17 -15.47 -1.56
C MET A 10 12.50 -16.83 -1.80
N ILE A 11 12.76 -17.46 -2.95
CA ILE A 11 12.26 -18.81 -3.27
C ILE A 11 13.11 -19.86 -2.55
N GLU A 12 14.43 -19.71 -2.57
CA GLU A 12 15.35 -20.64 -1.89
C GLU A 12 15.06 -20.75 -0.38
N LEU A 13 14.68 -19.64 0.25
CA LEU A 13 14.29 -19.58 1.66
C LEU A 13 12.84 -20.02 1.91
N GLY A 14 12.06 -20.36 0.88
CA GLY A 14 10.65 -20.74 1.01
C GLY A 14 9.71 -19.60 1.40
N LEU A 15 10.12 -18.34 1.19
CA LEU A 15 9.32 -17.15 1.54
C LEU A 15 8.27 -16.79 0.47
N ILE A 16 8.52 -17.15 -0.79
CA ILE A 16 7.56 -17.03 -1.89
C ILE A 16 7.54 -18.32 -2.73
N PRO A 17 6.39 -18.67 -3.33
CA PRO A 17 6.26 -19.93 -4.07
C PRO A 17 6.94 -19.92 -5.44
N SER A 18 7.10 -18.74 -6.06
CA SER A 18 7.73 -18.56 -7.37
C SER A 18 7.98 -17.07 -7.64
N GLN A 19 8.66 -16.75 -8.74
CA GLN A 19 8.84 -15.35 -9.14
C GLN A 19 7.55 -14.64 -9.55
N GLU A 20 6.51 -15.37 -9.95
CA GLU A 20 5.23 -14.76 -10.31
C GLU A 20 4.58 -14.07 -9.09
N ALA A 21 4.84 -14.55 -7.87
CA ALA A 21 4.39 -13.87 -6.66
C ALA A 21 5.04 -12.48 -6.48
N ALA A 22 6.33 -12.35 -6.84
CA ALA A 22 7.05 -11.09 -6.77
C ALA A 22 6.60 -10.10 -7.86
N LYS A 23 6.35 -10.59 -9.07
CA LYS A 23 5.78 -9.79 -10.17
C LYS A 23 4.39 -9.26 -9.82
N ALA A 24 3.54 -10.08 -9.22
CA ALA A 24 2.22 -9.66 -8.75
C ALA A 24 2.30 -8.51 -7.72
N GLU A 25 3.30 -8.53 -6.83
CA GLU A 25 3.54 -7.41 -5.91
C GLU A 25 4.00 -6.15 -6.65
N TYR A 26 4.88 -6.27 -7.66
CA TYR A 26 5.29 -5.12 -8.48
C TYR A 26 4.11 -4.49 -9.21
N ASP A 27 3.28 -5.32 -9.85
CA ASP A 27 2.03 -4.87 -10.48
C ASP A 27 1.12 -4.17 -9.47
N ASN A 28 0.96 -4.76 -8.28
CA ASN A 28 0.13 -4.19 -7.23
C ASN A 28 0.66 -2.82 -6.79
N PHE A 29 1.96 -2.73 -6.54
CA PHE A 29 2.63 -1.54 -6.03
C PHE A 29 2.57 -0.40 -7.04
N ILE A 30 2.96 -0.64 -8.30
CA ILE A 30 2.95 0.36 -9.37
C ILE A 30 1.52 0.84 -9.64
N SER A 31 0.57 -0.09 -9.83
CA SER A 31 -0.83 0.29 -10.04
C SER A 31 -1.43 1.01 -8.84
N ASN A 32 -0.99 0.70 -7.61
CA ASN A 32 -1.47 1.40 -6.42
C ASN A 32 -0.90 2.81 -6.32
N GLY A 33 0.42 2.95 -6.49
CA GLY A 33 1.12 4.22 -6.39
C GLY A 33 0.70 5.24 -7.45
N LEU A 34 0.50 4.79 -8.69
CA LEU A 34 0.16 5.66 -9.82
C LEU A 34 -1.34 5.88 -10.00
N LEU A 35 -2.21 4.98 -9.50
CA LEU A 35 -3.66 5.04 -9.76
C LEU A 35 -4.52 4.75 -8.53
N LYS A 36 -4.52 3.49 -8.04
CA LYS A 36 -5.60 3.01 -7.15
C LYS A 36 -5.70 3.81 -5.86
N GLN A 37 -4.59 4.33 -5.32
CA GLN A 37 -4.62 5.08 -4.07
C GLN A 37 -5.34 6.43 -4.19
N LEU A 38 -5.44 7.01 -5.39
CA LEU A 38 -6.08 8.31 -5.62
C LEU A 38 -7.58 8.30 -5.28
N ARG A 39 -8.20 7.11 -5.18
CA ARG A 39 -9.58 6.95 -4.70
C ARG A 39 -9.81 7.44 -3.27
N ARG A 40 -8.74 7.69 -2.50
CA ARG A 40 -8.78 8.17 -1.11
C ARG A 40 -8.83 9.70 -1.01
N LEU A 41 -8.58 10.42 -2.11
CA LEU A 41 -8.49 11.87 -2.15
C LEU A 41 -9.79 12.50 -2.66
N GLN A 42 -10.13 13.68 -2.14
CA GLN A 42 -11.19 14.53 -2.67
C GLN A 42 -10.72 15.29 -3.91
N PRO A 43 -11.61 15.62 -4.86
CA PRO A 43 -11.25 16.36 -6.07
C PRO A 43 -10.49 17.65 -5.74
N GLY A 44 -9.30 17.82 -6.34
CA GLY A 44 -8.44 18.99 -6.16
C GLY A 44 -7.44 18.88 -5.00
N GLU A 45 -7.45 17.79 -4.23
CA GLU A 45 -6.44 17.54 -3.20
C GLU A 45 -5.14 16.98 -3.79
N ASP A 46 -4.02 17.38 -3.18
CA ASP A 46 -2.71 16.74 -3.34
C ASP A 46 -2.57 15.57 -2.34
N ILE A 47 -1.54 14.74 -2.52
CA ILE A 47 -1.23 13.68 -1.56
C ILE A 47 -0.56 14.28 -0.32
N GLU A 48 -1.17 14.10 0.86
CA GLU A 48 -0.63 14.60 2.14
C GLU A 48 -0.02 13.49 3.02
N GLU A 49 -0.66 12.33 3.07
CA GLU A 49 -0.32 11.26 4.01
C GLU A 49 1.01 10.57 3.63
N ALA A 50 1.91 10.39 4.59
CA ALA A 50 3.29 9.93 4.35
C ALA A 50 3.37 8.56 3.66
N HIS A 51 2.47 7.63 3.98
CA HIS A 51 2.39 6.32 3.35
C HIS A 51 1.93 6.41 1.89
N MET A 52 0.98 7.28 1.56
CA MET A 52 0.58 7.57 0.18
C MET A 52 1.69 8.29 -0.60
N ARG A 53 2.35 9.27 0.03
CA ARG A 53 3.47 10.03 -0.59
C ARG A 53 4.60 9.13 -1.01
N ASN A 54 5.08 8.22 -0.16
CA ASN A 54 6.20 7.35 -0.56
C ASN A 54 5.81 6.35 -1.66
N ARG A 55 4.56 5.86 -1.67
CA ARG A 55 4.09 4.94 -2.74
C ARG A 55 4.01 5.67 -4.08
N ALA A 56 3.51 6.91 -4.08
CA ALA A 56 3.51 7.78 -5.25
C ALA A 56 4.94 8.07 -5.70
N LEU A 57 5.81 8.51 -4.78
CA LEU A 57 7.21 8.84 -5.05
C LEU A 57 7.93 7.68 -5.75
N ILE A 58 7.91 6.48 -5.15
CA ILE A 58 8.62 5.32 -5.68
C ILE A 58 8.08 4.95 -7.07
N SER A 59 6.76 4.96 -7.25
CA SER A 59 6.15 4.54 -8.51
C SER A 59 6.35 5.57 -9.63
N SER A 60 6.20 6.86 -9.33
CA SER A 60 6.40 7.96 -10.28
C SER A 60 7.86 8.09 -10.70
N TRP A 61 8.79 7.96 -9.74
CA TRP A 61 10.22 7.96 -10.04
C TRP A 61 10.60 6.76 -10.92
N ALA A 62 10.11 5.56 -10.57
CA ALA A 62 10.37 4.36 -11.37
C ALA A 62 9.78 4.44 -12.78
N TYR A 63 8.57 5.01 -12.90
CA TYR A 63 7.94 5.27 -14.20
C TYR A 63 8.81 6.22 -15.04
N GLU A 64 9.20 7.37 -14.49
CA GLU A 64 10.03 8.35 -15.22
C GLU A 64 11.38 7.77 -15.65
N LYS A 65 12.11 7.12 -14.74
CA LYS A 65 13.42 6.53 -15.06
C LYS A 65 13.33 5.33 -16.00
N GLY A 66 12.17 4.67 -16.04
CA GLY A 66 11.87 3.57 -16.94
C GLY A 66 11.44 3.99 -18.36
N LEU A 67 11.11 5.27 -18.60
CA LEU A 67 10.60 5.75 -19.89
C LEU A 67 11.51 5.44 -21.09
N PRO A 68 12.86 5.64 -21.02
CA PRO A 68 13.73 5.40 -22.19
C PRO A 68 13.73 3.95 -22.68
N ASP A 69 13.53 3.00 -21.77
CA ASP A 69 13.52 1.57 -22.05
C ASP A 69 12.09 0.98 -22.06
N ASN A 70 11.05 1.82 -21.96
CA ASN A 70 9.64 1.44 -21.85
C ASN A 70 9.36 0.38 -20.76
N VAL A 71 10.02 0.50 -19.60
CA VAL A 71 9.95 -0.48 -18.49
C VAL A 71 8.53 -0.56 -17.92
N ILE A 72 7.90 0.59 -17.74
CA ILE A 72 6.50 0.74 -17.34
C ILE A 72 5.80 1.56 -18.41
N GLU A 73 4.78 0.98 -19.04
CA GLU A 73 4.02 1.60 -20.11
C GLU A 73 2.67 2.12 -19.58
N LYS A 74 2.35 3.39 -19.84
CA LYS A 74 1.01 3.93 -19.62
C LYS A 74 0.14 3.63 -20.84
N VAL A 75 -0.89 2.81 -20.67
CA VAL A 75 -1.79 2.38 -21.74
C VAL A 75 -3.19 2.97 -21.55
N GLN A 76 -3.81 3.41 -22.64
CA GLN A 76 -5.21 3.83 -22.68
C GLN A 76 -6.04 2.76 -23.39
N ARG A 77 -7.10 2.26 -22.74
CA ARG A 77 -8.08 1.32 -23.33
C ARG A 77 -9.48 1.77 -22.97
N ASP A 78 -10.33 1.99 -23.97
CA ASP A 78 -11.72 2.45 -23.78
C ASP A 78 -11.86 3.68 -22.88
N GLY A 79 -10.92 4.63 -23.02
CA GLY A 79 -10.85 5.85 -22.21
C GLY A 79 -10.42 5.63 -20.76
N LYS A 80 -9.87 4.48 -20.42
CA LYS A 80 -9.33 4.15 -19.10
C LYS A 80 -7.83 3.95 -19.13
N THR A 81 -7.16 4.51 -18.13
CA THR A 81 -5.72 4.40 -17.93
C THR A 81 -5.34 3.09 -17.23
N TYR A 82 -4.30 2.44 -17.75
CA TYR A 82 -3.64 1.26 -17.20
C TYR A 82 -2.12 1.47 -17.22
N TYR A 83 -1.41 0.74 -16.36
CA TYR A 83 0.05 0.66 -16.38
C TYR A 83 0.46 -0.80 -16.53
N ASN A 84 1.26 -1.09 -17.55
CA ASN A 84 1.83 -2.41 -17.78
C ASN A 84 3.33 -2.38 -17.45
N ILE A 85 3.81 -3.39 -16.74
CA ILE A 85 5.25 -3.59 -16.55
C ILE A 85 5.75 -4.50 -17.67
N ASN A 86 6.62 -3.97 -18.52
CA ASN A 86 7.21 -4.70 -19.65
C ASN A 86 8.52 -5.41 -19.27
N ASP A 87 9.26 -4.89 -18.29
CA ASP A 87 10.52 -5.46 -17.82
C ASP A 87 10.65 -5.39 -16.30
N TYR A 88 10.39 -6.53 -15.64
CA TYR A 88 10.43 -6.64 -14.18
C TYR A 88 11.85 -6.62 -13.62
N ASP A 89 12.84 -7.13 -14.36
CA ASP A 89 14.23 -7.18 -13.90
C ASP A 89 14.87 -5.79 -13.99
N LYS A 90 14.57 -5.04 -15.05
CA LYS A 90 14.95 -3.64 -15.16
C LYS A 90 14.25 -2.80 -14.10
N LEU A 91 12.97 -3.05 -13.81
CA LEU A 91 12.26 -2.37 -12.73
C LEU A 91 12.88 -2.65 -11.35
N ARG A 92 13.31 -3.89 -11.09
CA ARG A 92 14.08 -4.22 -9.88
C ARG A 92 15.36 -3.38 -9.77
N SER A 93 16.08 -3.21 -10.88
CA SER A 93 17.30 -2.40 -10.92
C SER A 93 17.02 -0.93 -10.61
N ILE A 94 15.96 -0.37 -11.19
CA ILE A 94 15.46 0.99 -10.91
C ILE A 94 15.12 1.14 -9.42
N PHE A 95 14.43 0.17 -8.80
CA PHE A 95 14.19 0.21 -7.36
C PHE A 95 15.49 0.17 -6.53
N GLY A 96 16.51 -0.56 -6.99
CA GLY A 96 17.83 -0.57 -6.37
C GLY A 96 18.53 0.79 -6.43
N ASP A 97 18.42 1.48 -7.57
CA ASP A 97 18.97 2.83 -7.76
C ASP A 97 18.30 3.86 -6.84
N LEU A 98 16.97 3.82 -6.77
CA LEU A 98 16.23 4.70 -5.85
C LEU A 98 16.52 4.36 -4.38
N LEU A 99 16.62 3.08 -4.03
CA LEU A 99 16.97 2.66 -2.67
C LEU A 99 18.33 3.20 -2.25
N ARG A 100 19.32 3.12 -3.14
CA ARG A 100 20.66 3.68 -2.92
C ARG A 100 20.62 5.19 -2.71
N GLU A 101 19.86 5.91 -3.53
CA GLU A 101 19.75 7.37 -3.40
C GLU A 101 19.02 7.79 -2.12
N LEU A 102 17.90 7.14 -1.80
CA LEU A 102 17.19 7.36 -0.53
C LEU A 102 18.07 7.07 0.68
N GLN A 103 18.87 6.01 0.63
CA GLN A 103 19.81 5.68 1.70
C GLN A 103 20.92 6.73 1.82
N ARG A 104 21.46 7.23 0.70
CA ARG A 104 22.43 8.34 0.69
C ARG A 104 21.85 9.57 1.36
N ILE A 105 20.66 10.01 0.91
CA ILE A 105 19.94 11.17 1.45
C ILE A 105 19.78 11.03 2.97
N LYS A 106 19.26 9.89 3.43
CA LYS A 106 19.04 9.62 4.85
C LYS A 106 20.35 9.62 5.66
N SER A 107 21.37 8.92 5.19
CA SER A 107 22.63 8.75 5.92
C SER A 107 23.49 10.01 5.95
N GLN A 108 23.35 10.88 4.96
CA GLN A 108 24.10 12.14 4.87
C GLN A 108 23.31 13.35 5.40
N GLY A 109 22.02 13.17 5.73
CA GLY A 109 21.17 14.27 6.20
C GLY A 109 20.87 15.31 5.12
N ASP A 110 20.78 14.89 3.86
CA ASP A 110 20.59 15.77 2.70
C ASP A 110 19.12 16.20 2.58
N PHE A 111 18.75 17.20 3.38
CA PHE A 111 17.36 17.67 3.46
C PHE A 111 16.82 18.19 2.12
N GLU A 112 17.61 18.97 1.38
CA GLU A 112 17.15 19.57 0.12
C GLU A 112 16.88 18.51 -0.94
N ALA A 113 17.77 17.52 -1.11
CA ALA A 113 17.53 16.42 -2.03
C ALA A 113 16.31 15.58 -1.61
N GLY A 114 16.13 15.35 -0.30
CA GLY A 114 14.96 14.65 0.23
C GLY A 114 13.66 15.41 -0.05
N LYS A 115 13.66 16.72 0.17
CA LYS A 115 12.52 17.61 -0.11
C LYS A 115 12.18 17.61 -1.60
N GLU A 116 13.17 17.82 -2.47
CA GLU A 116 12.99 17.81 -3.92
C GLU A 116 12.36 16.49 -4.39
N LEU A 117 12.90 15.35 -3.96
CA LEU A 117 12.37 14.05 -4.34
C LEU A 117 10.90 13.86 -3.93
N VAL A 118 10.52 14.32 -2.73
CA VAL A 118 9.14 14.24 -2.24
C VAL A 118 8.22 15.18 -3.00
N GLU A 119 8.58 16.45 -3.15
CA GLU A 119 7.76 17.46 -3.83
C GLU A 119 7.56 17.13 -5.31
N THR A 120 8.57 16.59 -5.98
CA THR A 120 8.50 16.22 -7.39
C THR A 120 7.65 14.99 -7.64
N TYR A 121 7.82 13.92 -6.85
CA TYR A 121 7.23 12.61 -7.19
C TYR A 121 6.12 12.14 -6.23
N GLY A 122 6.05 12.69 -5.02
CA GLY A 122 5.20 12.19 -3.94
C GLY A 122 3.94 13.01 -3.65
N VAL A 123 3.85 14.26 -4.12
CA VAL A 123 2.80 15.21 -3.71
C VAL A 123 1.73 15.42 -4.78
N LYS A 124 2.13 15.82 -5.99
CA LYS A 124 1.21 16.36 -7.00
C LYS A 124 0.34 15.31 -7.66
N VAL A 125 -0.95 15.62 -7.80
CA VAL A 125 -1.95 14.75 -8.42
C VAL A 125 -2.40 15.31 -9.77
N ASP A 126 -2.37 14.47 -10.81
CA ASP A 126 -2.98 14.79 -12.10
C ASP A 126 -4.50 14.74 -12.00
N SER A 127 -5.15 15.90 -12.19
CA SER A 127 -6.59 16.05 -11.99
C SER A 127 -7.44 15.22 -12.94
N LEU A 128 -6.98 15.00 -14.18
CA LEU A 128 -7.68 14.17 -15.17
C LEU A 128 -7.64 12.69 -14.76
N THR A 129 -6.46 12.19 -14.39
CA THR A 129 -6.29 10.81 -13.90
C THR A 129 -7.08 10.59 -12.62
N HIS A 130 -7.10 11.56 -11.70
CA HIS A 130 -7.87 11.46 -10.47
C HIS A 130 -9.38 11.38 -10.73
N ALA A 131 -9.93 12.25 -11.58
CA ALA A 131 -11.33 12.21 -11.96
C ALA A 131 -11.72 10.86 -12.59
N GLU A 132 -10.85 10.31 -13.45
CA GLU A 132 -11.04 8.98 -14.02
C GLU A 132 -11.11 7.89 -12.94
N VAL A 133 -10.17 7.89 -11.99
CA VAL A 133 -10.12 6.91 -10.89
C VAL A 133 -11.38 6.98 -10.04
N LEU A 134 -11.84 8.18 -9.67
CA LEU A 134 -13.06 8.35 -8.89
C LEU A 134 -14.29 7.82 -9.63
N GLN A 135 -14.43 8.12 -10.92
CA GLN A 135 -15.55 7.63 -11.74
C GLN A 135 -15.55 6.09 -11.84
N ARG A 136 -14.38 5.46 -11.92
CA ARG A 136 -14.24 4.00 -11.97
C ARG A 136 -14.62 3.35 -10.65
N VAL A 137 -14.13 3.89 -9.54
CA VAL A 137 -14.36 3.33 -8.19
C VAL A 137 -15.79 3.55 -7.72
N GLN A 138 -16.45 4.65 -8.12
CA GLN A 138 -17.84 4.92 -7.75
C GLN A 138 -18.78 3.77 -8.13
N LYS A 139 -18.54 3.12 -9.28
CA LYS A 139 -19.34 1.98 -9.77
C LYS A 139 -19.20 0.70 -8.94
N LEU A 140 -18.19 0.64 -8.06
CA LEU A 140 -17.91 -0.53 -7.24
C LEU A 140 -18.57 -0.42 -5.85
N GLU A 141 -19.07 0.75 -5.46
CA GLU A 141 -19.74 1.00 -4.17
C GLU A 141 -18.94 0.53 -2.93
N ILE A 142 -17.61 0.55 -3.02
CA ILE A 142 -16.72 0.11 -1.94
C ILE A 142 -16.16 1.31 -1.15
N PRO A 143 -16.13 1.24 0.19
CA PRO A 143 -15.49 2.27 1.00
C PRO A 143 -13.96 2.29 0.76
N PRO A 144 -13.30 3.47 0.87
CA PRO A 144 -11.86 3.62 0.68
C PRO A 144 -11.01 3.18 1.88
N TYR A 145 -11.64 3.03 3.05
CA TYR A 145 -11.03 2.66 4.33
C TYR A 145 -11.68 1.39 4.90
N THR A 146 -10.93 0.67 5.72
CA THR A 146 -11.36 -0.58 6.35
C THR A 146 -11.07 -0.50 7.85
N GLY A 147 -11.98 -1.04 8.66
CA GLY A 147 -11.80 -1.26 10.08
C GLY A 147 -12.03 -2.72 10.42
N PHE A 148 -11.59 -3.13 11.61
CA PHE A 148 -11.77 -4.49 12.12
C PHE A 148 -12.45 -4.41 13.49
N VAL A 149 -13.28 -5.40 13.78
CA VAL A 149 -13.77 -5.66 15.14
C VAL A 149 -12.83 -6.64 15.82
N ASN A 150 -12.59 -6.46 17.12
CA ASN A 150 -11.75 -7.36 17.90
C ASN A 150 -12.49 -8.68 18.21
N PRO A 151 -11.79 -9.80 18.37
CA PRO A 151 -12.37 -10.98 19.01
C PRO A 151 -12.57 -10.75 20.51
N GLU A 152 -13.35 -11.62 21.14
CA GLU A 152 -13.49 -11.69 22.59
C GLU A 152 -12.77 -12.92 23.13
N LEU A 153 -12.09 -12.75 24.27
CA LEU A 153 -11.41 -13.82 24.98
C LEU A 153 -12.24 -14.17 26.22
N VAL A 154 -12.81 -15.38 26.24
CA VAL A 154 -13.72 -15.84 27.29
C VAL A 154 -13.04 -16.95 28.10
N PRO A 155 -12.73 -16.74 29.39
CA PRO A 155 -12.12 -17.77 30.21
C PRO A 155 -13.09 -18.93 30.47
N VAL A 156 -12.60 -20.15 30.32
CA VAL A 156 -13.28 -21.39 30.72
C VAL A 156 -12.66 -21.84 32.03
N THR A 157 -13.46 -21.94 33.07
CA THR A 157 -13.00 -22.34 34.40
C THR A 157 -13.47 -23.73 34.78
N ASP A 158 -12.68 -24.43 35.57
CA ASP A 158 -13.10 -25.67 36.22
C ASP A 158 -14.06 -25.40 37.40
N ALA A 159 -14.43 -26.46 38.13
CA ALA A 159 -15.31 -26.36 39.30
C ALA A 159 -14.69 -25.61 40.48
N SER A 160 -13.37 -25.48 40.54
CA SER A 160 -12.65 -24.72 41.57
C SER A 160 -12.51 -23.23 41.22
N GLY A 161 -12.85 -22.85 39.98
CA GLY A 161 -12.68 -21.49 39.46
C GLY A 161 -11.32 -21.25 38.81
N GLU A 162 -10.48 -22.29 38.67
CA GLU A 162 -9.20 -22.20 37.96
C GLU A 162 -9.46 -22.16 36.45
N ILE A 163 -8.77 -21.26 35.74
CA ILE A 163 -8.87 -21.16 34.27
C ILE A 163 -8.17 -22.38 33.66
N ILE A 164 -8.90 -23.15 32.88
CA ILE A 164 -8.39 -24.35 32.18
C ILE A 164 -8.26 -24.15 30.66
N ASP A 165 -8.94 -23.13 30.12
CA ASP A 165 -8.87 -22.77 28.70
C ASP A 165 -9.33 -21.31 28.49
N ILE A 166 -9.00 -20.74 27.33
CA ILE A 166 -9.51 -19.44 26.87
C ILE A 166 -10.15 -19.63 25.50
N LYS A 167 -11.47 -19.46 25.44
CA LYS A 167 -12.20 -19.51 24.18
C LYS A 167 -12.13 -18.16 23.46
N VAL A 168 -11.78 -18.20 22.18
CA VAL A 168 -11.88 -17.03 21.30
C VAL A 168 -13.26 -17.03 20.62
N THR A 169 -14.02 -15.95 20.78
CA THR A 169 -15.29 -15.73 20.09
C THR A 169 -15.23 -14.45 19.26
N TYR A 170 -16.11 -14.32 18.26
CA TYR A 170 -16.15 -13.15 17.38
C TYR A 170 -17.50 -12.46 17.57
N PRO A 171 -17.53 -11.13 17.76
CA PRO A 171 -18.78 -10.39 17.87
C PRO A 171 -19.52 -10.39 16.53
N ASP A 172 -20.85 -10.26 16.58
CA ASP A 172 -21.69 -10.29 15.38
C ASP A 172 -21.61 -8.97 14.60
N ASN A 173 -21.35 -7.85 15.27
CA ASN A 173 -21.22 -6.54 14.62
C ASN A 173 -20.39 -5.51 15.44
N PHE A 174 -20.08 -4.41 14.76
CA PHE A 174 -19.32 -3.28 15.31
C PHE A 174 -20.06 -2.55 16.43
N GLU A 175 -21.36 -2.35 16.30
CA GLU A 175 -22.16 -1.57 17.26
C GLU A 175 -22.20 -2.26 18.62
N GLU A 176 -22.48 -3.56 18.66
CA GLU A 176 -22.48 -4.36 19.87
C GLU A 176 -21.12 -4.35 20.58
N GLN A 177 -20.02 -4.48 19.83
CA GLN A 177 -18.68 -4.40 20.41
C GLN A 177 -18.42 -3.03 21.04
N MET A 178 -18.78 -1.95 20.35
CA MET A 178 -18.53 -0.60 20.86
C MET A 178 -19.39 -0.29 22.09
N LEU A 179 -20.67 -0.69 22.09
CA LEU A 179 -21.54 -0.54 23.26
C LEU A 179 -21.04 -1.38 24.45
N LYS A 180 -20.56 -2.60 24.20
CA LYS A 180 -19.96 -3.44 25.24
C LYS A 180 -18.71 -2.80 25.82
N TYR A 181 -17.87 -2.18 24.98
CA TYR A 181 -16.67 -1.48 25.41
C TYR A 181 -16.98 -0.25 26.25
N ASP A 182 -17.95 0.54 25.82
CA ASP A 182 -18.41 1.70 26.58
C ASP A 182 -18.94 1.28 27.96
N HIS A 183 -19.81 0.25 28.01
CA HIS A 183 -20.39 -0.20 29.28
C HIS A 183 -19.37 -0.79 30.25
N ASN A 184 -18.41 -1.60 29.77
CA ASN A 184 -17.56 -2.41 30.65
C ASN A 184 -16.13 -1.89 30.81
N PHE A 185 -15.66 -1.01 29.92
CA PHE A 185 -14.26 -0.58 29.86
C PHE A 185 -14.09 0.95 29.78
N SER A 186 -15.17 1.73 29.88
CA SER A 186 -15.11 3.20 29.92
C SER A 186 -14.93 3.71 31.36
N PHE A 187 -13.68 3.71 31.82
CA PHE A 187 -13.31 4.09 33.20
C PHE A 187 -12.77 5.51 33.35
N LEU A 188 -12.75 6.31 32.28
CA LEU A 188 -12.19 7.65 32.22
C LEU A 188 -13.27 8.73 32.15
#